data_AF-A0A060QEM1-F1
#
_entry.id   AF-A0A060QEM1-F1
#
_cell.length_a   1.000
_cell.length_b   1.000
_cell.length_c   1.000
_cell.angle_alpha   90.00
_cell.angle_beta   90.00
_cell.angle_gamma   90.00
#
_symmetry.space_group_name_H-M   'P 1'
#
loop_
_entity.id
_entity.type
_entity.pdbx_description
1 polymer ?
#
loop_
_entity_poly.entity_id
_entity_poly.type
_entity_poly.pdbx_seq_one_letter_code
_entity_poly.pdbx_strand_id
1 'polypeptide(L)'
;MGFPWWCALTEGLTVPTIFDAGYAASLAACALREGQKWVVCTADAPSIETVCDIARQCGGHLLTTRPAALALGRPPYNAYRIGQLHQYLAPES
;
A
#
# COMPACT_ATOMS: atom_id res chain seq x y z
N MET A 1 1.50 -9.71 -6.62
CA MET A 1 2.38 -10.37 -5.64
C MET A 1 1.74 -10.30 -4.27
N GLY A 2 1.94 -11.29 -3.41
CA GLY A 2 1.26 -11.41 -2.12
C GLY A 2 1.99 -10.73 -0.96
N PHE A 3 1.37 -10.74 0.22
CA PHE A 3 1.91 -10.15 1.45
C PHE A 3 3.28 -10.72 1.89
N PRO A 4 3.55 -12.04 1.79
CA PRO A 4 4.87 -12.59 2.16
C PRO A 4 6.03 -12.00 1.35
N TRP A 5 5.79 -11.74 0.06
CA TRP A 5 6.81 -11.12 -0.80
C TRP A 5 7.04 -9.65 -0.44
N TRP A 6 5.97 -8.94 -0.07
CA TRP A 6 6.08 -7.58 0.45
C TRP A 6 6.92 -7.53 1.73
N CYS A 7 6.68 -8.45 2.68
CA CYS A 7 7.47 -8.55 3.90
C CYS A 7 8.96 -8.72 3.58
N ALA A 8 9.31 -9.65 2.69
CA ALA A 8 10.69 -9.88 2.28
C ALA A 8 11.34 -8.64 1.64
N LEU A 9 10.60 -7.86 0.84
CA LEU A 9 11.12 -6.62 0.26
C LEU A 9 11.35 -5.52 1.28
N THR A 10 10.49 -5.44 2.29
CA THR A 10 10.54 -4.37 3.28
C THR A 10 11.31 -4.75 4.53
N GLU A 11 11.88 -5.94 4.56
CA GLU A 11 12.66 -6.45 5.68
C GLU A 11 13.85 -5.50 5.95
N GLY A 12 13.99 -5.08 7.21
CA GLY A 12 15.05 -4.17 7.64
C GLY A 12 14.79 -2.68 7.39
N LEU A 13 13.68 -2.30 6.74
CA LEU A 13 13.30 -0.89 6.66
C LEU A 13 12.91 -0.35 8.05
N THR A 14 13.50 0.77 8.43
CA THR A 14 13.18 1.47 9.70
C THR A 14 12.03 2.46 9.55
N VAL A 15 11.47 2.58 8.34
CA VAL A 15 10.37 3.48 8.01
C VAL A 15 9.04 2.72 7.95
N PRO A 16 7.91 3.39 8.25
CA PRO A 16 6.60 2.77 8.06
C PRO A 16 6.37 2.33 6.62
N THR A 17 5.86 1.11 6.47
CA THR A 17 5.54 0.51 5.17
C THR A 17 4.02 0.54 4.96
N ILE A 18 3.58 0.66 3.71
CA ILE A 18 2.16 0.59 3.34
C ILE A 18 1.98 -0.57 2.36
N PHE A 19 1.19 -1.56 2.74
CA PHE A 19 0.89 -2.68 1.86
C PHE A 19 -0.37 -2.40 1.04
N ASP A 20 -0.30 -2.54 -0.27
CA ASP A 20 -1.43 -2.33 -1.17
C ASP A 20 -2.05 -3.65 -1.61
N ALA A 21 -3.20 -4.00 -1.03
CA ALA A 21 -3.95 -5.21 -1.37
C ALA A 21 -4.91 -5.01 -2.56
N GLY A 22 -4.98 -3.82 -3.15
CA GLY A 22 -5.91 -3.49 -4.23
C GLY A 22 -7.35 -3.83 -3.87
N TYR A 23 -8.01 -4.63 -4.71
CA TYR A 23 -9.40 -5.07 -4.50
C TYR A 23 -9.52 -6.36 -3.66
N ALA A 24 -8.41 -6.93 -3.15
CA ALA A 24 -8.43 -8.21 -2.45
C ALA A 24 -8.63 -8.04 -0.93
N ALA A 25 -9.90 -7.99 -0.49
CA ALA A 25 -10.26 -7.82 0.92
C ALA A 25 -9.70 -8.93 1.84
N SER A 26 -9.67 -10.18 1.38
CA SER A 26 -9.10 -11.30 2.14
C SER A 26 -7.59 -11.13 2.36
N LEU A 27 -6.87 -10.65 1.33
CA LEU A 27 -5.44 -10.38 1.42
C LEU A 27 -5.15 -9.21 2.37
N ALA A 28 -5.99 -8.16 2.35
CA ALA A 28 -5.91 -7.06 3.30
C ALA A 28 -6.11 -7.54 4.75
N ALA A 29 -7.11 -8.39 4.98
CA ALA A 29 -7.35 -9.00 6.29
C ALA A 29 -6.18 -9.88 6.77
N CYS A 30 -5.59 -10.68 5.88
CA CYS A 30 -4.38 -11.46 6.20
C CYS A 30 -3.22 -10.56 6.61
N ALA A 31 -2.91 -9.53 5.82
CA ALA A 31 -1.82 -8.59 6.13
C ALA A 31 -2.01 -7.90 7.49
N LEU A 32 -3.23 -7.46 7.80
CA LEU A 32 -3.56 -6.85 9.10
C LEU A 32 -3.34 -7.82 10.27
N ARG A 33 -3.78 -9.07 10.11
CA ARG A 33 -3.58 -10.12 11.14
C ARG A 33 -2.13 -10.49 11.35
N GLU A 34 -1.32 -10.40 10.30
CA GLU A 34 0.13 -10.60 10.36
C GLU A 34 0.89 -9.35 10.85
N GLY A 35 0.18 -8.29 11.26
CA GLY A 35 0.73 -7.14 11.97
C GLY A 35 1.06 -5.93 11.10
N GLN A 36 0.78 -5.96 9.79
CA GLN A 36 0.95 -4.79 8.93
C GLN A 36 0.08 -3.64 9.43
N LYS A 37 0.71 -2.49 9.68
CA LYS A 37 0.03 -1.34 10.30
C LYS A 37 -0.77 -0.49 9.32
N TRP A 38 -0.35 -0.41 8.07
CA TRP A 38 -1.02 0.38 7.04
C TRP A 38 -1.29 -0.49 5.83
N VAL A 39 -2.58 -0.66 5.50
CA VAL A 39 -3.04 -1.47 4.39
C VAL A 39 -4.00 -0.67 3.52
N VAL A 40 -3.78 -0.66 2.21
CA VAL A 40 -4.73 -0.12 1.22
C VAL A 40 -5.61 -1.25 0.72
N CYS A 41 -6.93 -1.07 0.77
CA CYS A 41 -7.88 -1.94 0.10
C CYS A 41 -9.01 -1.11 -0.49
N THR A 42 -9.12 -1.10 -1.81
CA THR A 42 -10.11 -0.31 -2.56
C THR A 42 -11.27 -1.16 -3.04
N ALA A 43 -11.55 -2.30 -2.38
CA ALA A 43 -12.70 -3.13 -2.70
C ALA A 43 -13.99 -2.35 -2.47
N ASP A 44 -14.94 -2.44 -3.41
CA ASP A 44 -16.27 -1.86 -3.26
C ASP A 44 -17.26 -3.00 -2.97
N ALA A 45 -17.19 -3.53 -1.75
CA ALA A 45 -17.98 -4.68 -1.32
C ALA A 45 -18.24 -4.63 0.20
N PRO A 46 -19.34 -5.25 0.69
CA PRO A 46 -19.66 -5.32 2.12
C PRO A 46 -18.52 -5.88 2.99
N SER A 47 -17.64 -6.71 2.41
CA SER A 47 -16.46 -7.24 3.07
C SER A 47 -15.53 -6.16 3.64
N ILE A 48 -15.57 -4.92 3.12
CA ILE A 48 -14.74 -3.82 3.65
C ILE A 48 -15.07 -3.49 5.09
N GLU A 49 -16.33 -3.54 5.50
CA GLU A 49 -16.70 -3.28 6.90
C GLU A 49 -16.03 -4.28 7.84
N THR A 50 -16.02 -5.56 7.45
CA THR A 50 -15.32 -6.62 8.18
C THR A 50 -13.81 -6.37 8.24
N VAL A 51 -13.20 -5.93 7.13
CA VAL A 51 -11.75 -5.62 7.11
C VAL A 51 -11.43 -4.40 7.99
N CYS A 52 -12.30 -3.39 8.02
CA CYS A 52 -12.18 -2.24 8.92
C CYS A 52 -12.19 -2.67 10.39
N ASP A 53 -13.08 -3.58 10.77
CA ASP A 53 -13.12 -4.12 12.13
C ASP A 53 -11.89 -4.94 12.48
N ILE A 54 -11.39 -5.76 11.54
CA ILE A 54 -10.12 -6.47 11.70
C ILE A 54 -8.98 -5.48 11.90
N ALA A 55 -8.93 -4.38 11.13
CA ALA A 55 -7.90 -3.36 11.28
C ALA A 55 -7.92 -2.75 12.70
N ARG A 56 -9.10 -2.40 13.21
CA ARG A 56 -9.27 -1.89 14.59
C ARG A 56 -8.78 -2.89 15.63
N GLN A 57 -9.16 -4.16 15.51
CA GLN A 57 -8.77 -5.22 16.44
C GLN A 57 -7.26 -5.48 16.44
N CYS A 58 -6.62 -5.42 15.27
CA CYS A 58 -5.17 -5.61 15.12
C CYS A 58 -4.35 -4.32 15.39
N GLY A 59 -5.01 -3.21 15.72
CA GLY A 59 -4.36 -1.91 15.90
C GLY A 59 -3.63 -1.45 14.63
N GLY A 60 -4.26 -1.64 13.47
CA GLY A 60 -3.81 -1.20 12.16
C GLY A 60 -4.82 -0.25 11.51
N HIS A 61 -4.46 0.23 10.32
CA HIS A 61 -5.21 1.22 9.57
C HIS A 61 -5.52 0.69 8.16
N LEU A 62 -6.82 0.71 7.82
CA LEU A 62 -7.28 0.43 6.47
C LEU A 62 -7.52 1.74 5.71
N LEU A 63 -6.87 1.87 4.57
CA LEU A 63 -7.10 2.96 3.62
C LEU A 63 -8.03 2.45 2.51
N THR A 64 -9.27 2.92 2.51
CA THR A 64 -10.29 2.55 1.50
C THR A 64 -10.10 3.25 0.16
N THR A 65 -9.20 4.23 0.12
CA THR A 65 -8.75 4.91 -1.09
C THR A 65 -7.24 4.81 -1.19
N ARG A 66 -6.72 4.54 -2.38
CA ARG A 66 -5.27 4.52 -2.63
C ARG A 66 -4.72 5.95 -2.54
N PRO A 67 -3.75 6.25 -1.65
CA PRO A 67 -3.09 7.55 -1.63
C PRO A 67 -2.51 7.92 -2.99
N ALA A 68 -2.61 9.20 -3.37
CA ALA A 68 -2.11 9.69 -4.66
C ALA A 68 -0.60 9.44 -4.85
N ALA A 69 0.18 9.41 -3.76
CA ALA A 69 1.61 9.10 -3.80
C ALA A 69 1.91 7.66 -4.25
N LEU A 70 0.97 6.72 -4.11
CA LEU A 70 1.06 5.34 -4.59
C LEU A 70 0.47 5.16 -6.01
N ALA A 71 -0.16 6.20 -6.56
CA ALA A 71 -0.66 6.19 -7.93
C ALA A 71 0.48 6.55 -8.89
N LEU A 72 1.16 5.55 -9.44
CA LEU A 72 2.05 5.75 -10.58
C LEU A 72 1.19 6.02 -11.84
N GLY A 73 1.47 7.11 -12.55
CA GLY A 73 0.98 7.34 -13.91
C GLY A 73 -0.47 7.87 -14.06
N ARG A 74 -1.13 8.39 -13.02
CA ARG A 74 -2.43 9.08 -13.21
C ARG A 74 -2.26 10.60 -13.43
N PRO A 75 -2.93 11.19 -14.44
CA PRO A 75 -2.98 12.64 -14.61
C PRO A 75 -3.52 13.34 -13.35
N PRO A 76 -3.05 14.55 -12.99
CA PRO A 76 -2.21 15.45 -13.80
C PRO A 76 -0.70 15.35 -13.49
N TYR A 77 -0.18 14.22 -13.00
CA TYR A 77 1.22 14.13 -12.53
C TYR A 77 2.25 13.61 -13.54
N ASN A 78 1.95 13.70 -14.85
CA ASN A 78 2.83 13.20 -15.91
C ASN A 78 4.19 13.93 -15.92
N ALA A 79 4.25 15.23 -16.18
CA ALA A 79 5.54 15.85 -16.53
C ALA A 79 6.51 16.00 -15.34
N TYR A 80 6.02 16.50 -14.19
CA TYR A 80 6.87 16.80 -13.04
C TYR A 80 7.45 15.55 -12.38
N ARG A 81 6.62 14.52 -12.16
CA ARG A 81 7.05 13.28 -11.48
C ARG A 81 7.94 12.43 -12.38
N ILE A 82 7.70 12.41 -13.69
CA ILE A 82 8.59 11.78 -14.67
C ILE A 82 9.96 12.47 -14.66
N GLY A 83 10.00 13.81 -14.61
CA GLY A 83 11.25 14.56 -14.46
C GLY A 83 12.02 14.21 -13.18
N GLN A 84 11.32 14.13 -12.04
CA GLN A 84 11.93 13.70 -10.78
C GLN A 84 12.45 12.26 -10.82
N LEU A 85 11.70 11.33 -11.41
CA LEU A 85 12.14 9.94 -11.56
C LEU A 85 13.38 9.84 -12.46
N HIS A 86 13.44 10.61 -13.55
CA HIS A 86 14.65 10.71 -14.36
C HIS A 86 15.85 11.22 -13.57
N GLN A 87 15.66 12.20 -12.69
CA GLN A 87 16.73 12.69 -11.81
C GLN A 87 17.16 11.64 -10.77
N TYR A 88 16.22 10.94 -10.13
CA TYR A 88 16.55 9.91 -9.13
C TYR A 88 17.20 8.66 -9.73
N LEU A 89 16.85 8.32 -10.97
CA LEU A 89 17.37 7.14 -11.66
C LEU A 89 18.59 7.45 -12.55
N ALA A 90 18.99 8.72 -12.65
CA ALA A 90 20.22 9.07 -13.33
C ALA A 90 21.41 8.58 -12.49
N PRO A 91 22.35 7.82 -13.07
CA PRO A 91 23.56 7.42 -12.37
C PRO A 91 24.36 8.68 -11.99
N GLU A 92 24.86 8.72 -10.74
CA GLU A 92 25.75 9.79 -10.29
C GLU A 92 26.99 9.78 -11.19
N SER A 93 27.15 10.85 -11.98
CA SER A 93 28.32 11.11 -12.83
C SER A 93 29.43 11.77 -12.05
#